data_AF-A0A956BQR2-F1
#
_entry.id   AF-A0A956BQR2-F1
#
_cell.length_a   1.000
_cell.length_b   1.000
_cell.length_c   1.000
_cell.angle_alpha   90.00
_cell.angle_beta   90.00
_cell.angle_gamma   90.00
#
_symmetry.space_group_name_H-M   'P 1'
#
loop_
_entity.id
_entity.type
_entity.pdbx_description
1 polymer ?
#
loop_
_entity_poly.entity_id
_entity_poly.type
_entity_poly.pdbx_seq_one_letter_code
_entity_poly.pdbx_strand_id
1 'polypeptide(L)'
;TSRAAHRTALICQAVGSGALLVWALTTGPVTDALGLTGESLDRWIVSWSAVFPILALAGGIPMLLLDQALAAHPVAMPSVARTQAVASGVALAFGVALVFPVNYLAAQHDMDWDVSYFRVTDPGQSTLALVGNLSEPVEILLFYPPNSDTKEQMVPYFEELAAASGGKLVVQVHDQPTVPALAKELTVRDNGYVVLRRGDATQKFKVDEDLKKARRDLKKLDGTVQKHLLKLVKDKRIAYVLTGHGEAGPRDANPFFKLGELKQALIAQNYDVKDYGLDEGSAEAVPDDAAFVIVAAPETSLFPEEVKALEAYVDRGGSLLVYADPGRDRMTDLLGYLGVTVGEHPLANASRY
;
A
#
# COMPACT_ATOMS: atom_id res chain seq x y z
N THR A 1 -30.04 -15.93 -52.40
CA THR A 1 -29.37 -16.13 -51.08
C THR A 1 -29.22 -14.82 -50.31
N SER A 2 -28.89 -13.69 -50.95
CA SER A 2 -28.81 -12.35 -50.33
C SER A 2 -30.09 -11.87 -49.62
N ARG A 3 -31.28 -12.07 -50.20
CA ARG A 3 -32.57 -11.69 -49.55
C ARG A 3 -32.77 -12.28 -48.15
N ALA A 4 -32.29 -13.50 -47.92
CA ALA A 4 -32.43 -14.16 -46.62
C ALA A 4 -31.44 -13.60 -45.58
N ALA A 5 -30.26 -13.13 -46.01
CA ALA A 5 -29.32 -12.42 -45.14
C ALA A 5 -29.88 -11.04 -44.75
N HIS A 6 -30.43 -10.27 -45.69
CA HIS A 6 -31.08 -8.99 -45.38
C HIS A 6 -32.29 -9.13 -44.45
N ARG A 7 -33.10 -10.19 -44.60
CA ARG A 7 -34.19 -10.49 -43.66
C ARG A 7 -33.66 -10.76 -42.24
N THR A 8 -32.51 -11.43 -42.13
CA THR A 8 -31.88 -11.72 -40.83
C THR A 8 -31.27 -10.45 -40.22
N ALA A 9 -30.67 -9.59 -41.03
CA ALA A 9 -30.17 -8.28 -40.60
C ALA A 9 -31.31 -7.37 -40.09
N LEU A 10 -32.45 -7.35 -40.78
CA LEU A 10 -33.65 -6.62 -40.34
C LEU A 10 -34.16 -7.10 -38.99
N ILE A 11 -34.11 -8.41 -38.72
CA ILE A 11 -34.49 -8.97 -37.41
C ILE A 11 -33.51 -8.49 -36.32
N CYS A 12 -32.20 -8.54 -36.59
CA CYS A 12 -31.19 -8.07 -35.64
C CYS A 12 -31.34 -6.56 -35.34
N GLN A 13 -31.63 -5.77 -36.38
CA GLN A 13 -31.89 -4.33 -36.24
C GLN A 13 -33.19 -4.06 -35.47
N ALA A 14 -34.25 -4.83 -35.69
CA ALA A 14 -35.48 -4.71 -34.92
C ALA A 14 -35.26 -5.01 -33.43
N VAL A 15 -34.42 -6.03 -33.12
CA VAL A 15 -34.02 -6.36 -31.74
C VAL A 15 -33.20 -5.22 -31.12
N GLY A 16 -32.20 -4.69 -31.85
CA GLY A 16 -31.38 -3.57 -31.38
C GLY A 16 -32.18 -2.29 -31.16
N SER A 17 -33.10 -1.94 -32.07
CA SER A 17 -34.00 -0.80 -31.90
C SER A 17 -35.00 -1.01 -30.77
N GLY A 18 -35.44 -2.25 -30.52
CA GLY A 18 -36.27 -2.62 -29.37
C GLY A 18 -35.58 -2.34 -28.03
N ALA A 19 -34.25 -2.37 -27.98
CA ALA A 19 -33.50 -1.99 -26.79
C ALA A 19 -33.75 -0.52 -26.41
N LEU A 20 -33.90 0.39 -27.37
CA LEU A 20 -34.19 1.81 -27.10
C LEU A 20 -35.56 2.00 -26.42
N LEU A 21 -36.54 1.15 -26.73
CA LEU A 21 -37.82 1.16 -26.04
C LEU A 21 -37.67 0.69 -24.59
N VAL A 22 -36.81 -0.29 -24.34
CA VAL A 22 -36.49 -0.74 -22.98
C VAL A 22 -35.72 0.32 -22.20
N TRP A 23 -34.82 1.06 -22.85
CA TRP A 23 -34.17 2.21 -22.25
C TRP A 23 -35.16 3.33 -21.91
N ALA A 24 -36.16 3.58 -22.75
CA ALA A 24 -37.18 4.58 -22.46
C ALA A 24 -37.95 4.28 -21.15
N LEU A 25 -38.10 2.99 -20.78
CA LEU A 25 -38.75 2.57 -19.53
C LEU A 25 -37.97 2.98 -18.27
N THR A 26 -36.68 3.32 -18.37
CA THR A 26 -35.87 3.80 -17.23
C THR A 26 -35.85 5.32 -17.10
N THR A 27 -36.49 6.05 -18.03
CA THR A 27 -36.47 7.51 -18.01
C THR A 27 -37.43 8.09 -16.96
N GLY A 28 -37.03 9.22 -16.35
CA GLY A 28 -37.82 9.95 -15.35
C GLY A 28 -39.29 10.12 -15.76
N PRO A 29 -39.62 10.67 -16.94
CA PRO A 29 -41.00 10.89 -17.37
C PRO A 29 -41.88 9.62 -17.39
N VAL A 30 -41.31 8.45 -17.71
CA VAL A 30 -42.06 7.18 -17.74
C VAL A 30 -42.23 6.63 -16.34
N THR A 31 -41.17 6.66 -15.52
CA THR A 31 -41.21 6.19 -14.13
C THR A 31 -42.14 7.05 -13.25
N ASP A 32 -42.15 8.36 -13.48
CA ASP A 32 -43.07 9.32 -12.85
C ASP A 32 -44.53 9.08 -13.26
N ALA A 33 -44.78 8.82 -14.55
CA ALA A 33 -46.12 8.50 -15.05
C ALA A 33 -46.66 7.16 -14.51
N LEU A 34 -45.78 6.23 -14.16
CA LEU A 34 -46.11 4.95 -13.52
C LEU A 34 -46.27 5.08 -11.99
N GLY A 35 -45.97 6.24 -11.41
CA GLY A 35 -46.07 6.49 -9.96
C GLY A 35 -45.08 5.70 -9.12
N LEU A 36 -43.96 5.28 -9.69
CA LEU A 36 -42.95 4.48 -8.99
C LEU A 36 -42.13 5.35 -8.03
N THR A 37 -42.04 4.95 -6.76
CA THR A 37 -41.26 5.67 -5.74
C THR A 37 -40.51 4.71 -4.81
N GLY A 38 -39.43 5.20 -4.19
CA GLY A 38 -38.60 4.44 -3.24
C GLY A 38 -38.11 3.11 -3.81
N GLU A 39 -38.25 2.04 -3.04
CA GLU A 39 -37.71 0.72 -3.38
C GLU A 39 -38.28 0.14 -4.70
N SER A 40 -39.52 0.48 -5.04
CA SER A 40 -40.14 0.05 -6.30
C SER A 40 -39.52 0.71 -7.54
N LEU A 41 -39.09 1.97 -7.40
CA LEU A 41 -38.40 2.71 -8.45
C LEU A 41 -37.00 2.12 -8.66
N ASP A 42 -36.28 1.83 -7.58
CA ASP A 42 -34.95 1.23 -7.63
C ASP A 42 -34.99 -0.13 -8.33
N ARG A 43 -35.90 -1.03 -7.92
CA ARG A 43 -36.07 -2.35 -8.56
C ARG A 43 -36.43 -2.24 -10.04
N TRP A 44 -37.28 -1.28 -10.40
CA TRP A 44 -37.69 -1.04 -11.79
C TRP A 44 -36.52 -0.55 -12.65
N ILE A 45 -35.85 0.53 -12.22
CA ILE A 45 -34.71 1.11 -12.93
C ILE A 45 -33.64 0.05 -13.13
N VAL A 46 -33.31 -0.68 -12.06
CA VAL A 46 -32.31 -1.74 -12.09
C VAL A 46 -32.68 -2.83 -13.10
N SER A 47 -33.89 -3.37 -13.03
CA SER A 47 -34.32 -4.48 -13.90
C SER A 47 -34.20 -4.10 -15.38
N TRP A 48 -34.67 -2.91 -15.75
CA TRP A 48 -34.65 -2.46 -17.15
C TRP A 48 -33.28 -1.95 -17.61
N SER A 49 -32.48 -1.38 -16.71
CA SER A 49 -31.10 -0.97 -16.99
C SER A 49 -30.17 -2.15 -17.28
N ALA A 50 -30.44 -3.32 -16.70
CA ALA A 50 -29.71 -4.55 -17.00
C ALA A 50 -30.13 -5.17 -18.34
N VAL A 51 -31.41 -5.08 -18.70
CA VAL A 51 -31.97 -5.68 -19.93
C VAL A 51 -31.62 -4.87 -21.18
N PHE A 52 -31.59 -3.54 -21.09
CA PHE A 52 -31.23 -2.65 -22.21
C PHE A 52 -29.90 -3.02 -22.91
N PRO A 53 -28.75 -3.06 -22.23
CA PRO A 53 -27.47 -3.34 -22.88
C PRO A 53 -27.43 -4.76 -23.46
N ILE A 54 -28.11 -5.73 -22.84
CA ILE A 54 -28.19 -7.11 -23.35
C ILE A 54 -28.89 -7.15 -24.71
N LEU A 55 -30.04 -6.48 -24.83
CA LEU A 55 -30.78 -6.40 -26.09
C LEU A 55 -30.03 -5.59 -27.16
N ALA A 56 -29.37 -4.50 -26.75
CA ALA A 56 -28.57 -3.69 -27.67
C ALA A 56 -27.40 -4.48 -28.25
N LEU A 57 -26.68 -5.26 -27.41
CA LEU A 57 -25.58 -6.10 -27.85
C LEU A 57 -26.05 -7.31 -28.67
N ALA A 58 -27.15 -7.95 -28.27
CA ALA A 58 -27.75 -9.08 -28.98
C ALA A 58 -28.30 -8.71 -30.37
N GLY A 59 -28.69 -7.46 -30.59
CA GLY A 59 -29.03 -6.95 -31.93
C GLY A 59 -27.80 -6.46 -32.70
N GLY A 60 -26.94 -5.67 -32.06
CA GLY A 60 -25.84 -4.96 -32.72
C GLY A 60 -24.70 -5.87 -33.17
N ILE A 61 -24.24 -6.79 -32.32
CA ILE A 61 -23.06 -7.63 -32.63
C ILE A 61 -23.35 -8.62 -33.76
N PRO A 62 -24.46 -9.39 -33.76
CA PRO A 62 -24.79 -10.26 -34.88
C PRO A 62 -25.01 -9.50 -36.19
N MET A 63 -25.58 -8.29 -36.12
CA MET A 63 -25.75 -7.44 -37.29
C MET A 63 -24.40 -7.03 -37.88
N LEU A 64 -23.45 -6.58 -37.06
CA LEU A 64 -22.12 -6.19 -37.51
C LEU A 64 -21.35 -7.36 -38.14
N LEU A 65 -21.39 -8.55 -37.53
CA LEU A 65 -20.72 -9.72 -38.08
C LEU A 65 -21.40 -10.24 -39.36
N LEU A 66 -22.73 -10.13 -39.45
CA LEU A 66 -23.47 -10.46 -40.67
C LEU A 66 -23.16 -9.48 -41.81
N ASP A 67 -22.97 -8.19 -41.51
CA ASP A 67 -22.60 -7.17 -42.48
C ASP A 67 -21.16 -7.36 -42.98
N GLN A 68 -20.22 -7.67 -42.08
CA GLN A 68 -18.86 -8.08 -42.47
C GLN A 68 -18.86 -9.33 -43.37
N ALA A 69 -19.70 -10.32 -43.05
CA ALA A 69 -19.84 -11.52 -43.87
C ALA A 69 -20.50 -11.23 -45.24
N LEU A 70 -21.39 -10.24 -45.33
CA LEU A 70 -21.99 -9.77 -46.59
C LEU A 70 -20.96 -9.06 -47.47
N ALA A 71 -20.12 -8.21 -46.87
CA ALA A 71 -19.02 -7.54 -47.56
C ALA A 71 -18.00 -8.55 -48.14
N ALA A 72 -17.74 -9.66 -47.44
CA ALA A 72 -16.88 -10.75 -47.91
C ALA A 72 -17.50 -11.62 -49.03
N HIS A 73 -18.83 -11.58 -49.20
CA HIS A 73 -19.57 -12.37 -50.19
C HIS A 73 -20.60 -11.54 -50.98
N PRO A 74 -20.14 -10.62 -51.86
CA PRO A 74 -21.00 -9.62 -52.50
C PRO A 74 -22.02 -10.17 -53.52
N VAL A 75 -21.76 -11.33 -54.12
CA VAL A 75 -22.62 -11.91 -55.19
C VAL A 75 -23.64 -12.91 -54.64
N ALA A 76 -23.20 -13.85 -53.81
CA ALA A 76 -24.07 -14.84 -53.19
C ALA A 76 -23.46 -15.37 -51.90
N MET A 77 -24.12 -15.10 -50.77
CA MET A 77 -23.69 -15.60 -49.47
C MET A 77 -24.08 -17.09 -49.30
N PRO A 78 -23.12 -17.97 -48.97
CA PRO A 78 -23.41 -19.35 -48.56
C PRO A 78 -24.26 -19.39 -47.27
N SER A 79 -25.19 -20.33 -47.17
CA SER A 79 -26.03 -20.49 -45.97
C SER A 79 -25.19 -20.75 -44.71
N VAL A 80 -24.08 -21.48 -44.83
CA VAL A 80 -23.16 -21.79 -43.73
C VAL A 80 -22.51 -20.53 -43.17
N ALA A 81 -21.97 -19.67 -44.04
CA ALA A 81 -21.34 -18.40 -43.64
C ALA A 81 -22.32 -17.47 -42.91
N ARG A 82 -23.56 -17.39 -43.39
CA ARG A 82 -24.64 -16.63 -42.71
C ARG A 82 -24.92 -17.17 -41.30
N THR A 83 -25.07 -18.48 -41.20
CA THR A 83 -25.46 -19.13 -39.93
C THR A 83 -24.33 -19.03 -38.92
N GLN A 84 -23.08 -19.14 -39.37
CA GLN A 84 -21.89 -18.98 -38.54
C GLN A 84 -21.73 -17.54 -38.04
N ALA A 85 -21.89 -16.53 -38.89
CA ALA A 85 -21.78 -15.12 -38.50
C ALA A 85 -22.84 -14.70 -37.46
N VAL A 86 -24.07 -15.19 -37.62
CA VAL A 86 -25.14 -14.94 -36.65
C VAL A 86 -24.87 -15.69 -35.35
N ALA A 87 -24.47 -16.97 -35.41
CA ALA A 87 -24.20 -17.76 -34.21
C ALA A 87 -23.00 -17.23 -33.40
N SER A 88 -21.90 -16.84 -34.06
CA SER A 88 -20.74 -16.24 -33.40
C SER A 88 -21.08 -14.87 -32.82
N GLY A 89 -21.89 -14.07 -33.51
CA GLY A 89 -22.33 -12.78 -33.01
C GLY A 89 -23.23 -12.88 -31.79
N VAL A 90 -24.14 -13.85 -31.78
CA VAL A 90 -25.00 -14.13 -30.63
C VAL A 90 -24.16 -14.62 -29.46
N ALA A 91 -23.21 -15.55 -29.69
CA ALA A 91 -22.31 -16.04 -28.65
C ALA A 91 -21.46 -14.91 -28.03
N LEU A 92 -20.90 -14.03 -28.85
CA LEU A 92 -20.13 -12.87 -28.39
C LEU A 92 -21.00 -11.88 -27.62
N ALA A 93 -22.22 -11.61 -28.12
CA ALA A 93 -23.18 -10.75 -27.42
C ALA A 93 -23.54 -11.31 -26.04
N PHE A 94 -23.80 -12.62 -25.92
CA PHE A 94 -24.04 -13.25 -24.63
C PHE A 94 -22.81 -13.19 -23.72
N GLY A 95 -21.60 -13.39 -24.25
CA GLY A 95 -20.36 -13.28 -23.47
C GLY A 95 -20.15 -11.89 -22.86
N VAL A 96 -20.38 -10.83 -23.64
CA VAL A 96 -20.28 -9.45 -23.15
C VAL A 96 -21.47 -9.09 -22.25
N ALA A 97 -22.68 -9.55 -22.59
CA ALA A 97 -23.89 -9.34 -21.80
C ALA A 97 -23.77 -9.92 -20.38
N LEU A 98 -23.07 -11.04 -20.19
CA LEU A 98 -22.85 -11.65 -18.87
C LEU A 98 -22.09 -10.75 -17.89
N VAL A 99 -21.32 -9.76 -18.39
CA VAL A 99 -20.63 -8.79 -17.53
C VAL A 99 -21.62 -7.92 -16.77
N PHE A 100 -22.79 -7.62 -17.34
CA PHE A 100 -23.76 -6.70 -16.72
C PHE A 100 -24.48 -7.31 -15.49
N PRO A 101 -25.05 -8.54 -15.56
CA PRO A 101 -25.59 -9.21 -14.38
C PRO A 101 -24.52 -9.49 -13.32
N VAL A 102 -23.30 -9.85 -13.73
CA VAL A 102 -22.20 -10.12 -12.78
C VAL A 102 -21.77 -8.84 -12.07
N ASN A 103 -21.62 -7.73 -12.81
CA ASN A 103 -21.30 -6.42 -12.22
C ASN A 103 -22.43 -5.92 -11.32
N TYR A 104 -23.68 -6.16 -11.69
CA TYR A 104 -24.85 -5.83 -10.87
C TYR A 104 -24.89 -6.67 -9.58
N LEU A 105 -24.69 -7.99 -9.69
CA LEU A 105 -24.65 -8.87 -8.53
C LEU A 105 -23.49 -8.48 -7.60
N ALA A 106 -22.33 -8.11 -8.15
CA ALA A 106 -21.19 -7.59 -7.39
C ALA A 106 -21.47 -6.22 -6.74
N ALA A 107 -22.26 -5.34 -7.38
CA ALA A 107 -22.58 -4.03 -6.83
C ALA A 107 -23.67 -4.08 -5.74
N GLN A 108 -24.62 -5.01 -5.83
CA GLN A 108 -25.66 -5.18 -4.79
C GLN A 108 -25.25 -6.10 -3.65
N HIS A 109 -24.54 -7.17 -3.99
CA HIS A 109 -23.86 -7.98 -3.01
C HIS A 109 -22.44 -7.46 -2.92
N ASP A 110 -22.27 -6.37 -2.16
CA ASP A 110 -21.05 -6.11 -1.39
C ASP A 110 -20.90 -7.22 -0.31
N MET A 111 -21.06 -8.48 -0.74
CA MET A 111 -20.77 -9.68 0.03
C MET A 111 -19.26 -9.83 -0.01
N ASP A 112 -18.63 -9.16 0.96
CA ASP A 112 -17.34 -9.56 1.47
C ASP A 112 -17.42 -11.04 1.83
N TRP A 113 -16.98 -11.92 0.94
CA TRP A 113 -16.85 -13.33 1.23
C TRP A 113 -15.66 -13.48 2.17
N ASP A 114 -15.92 -13.29 3.46
CA ASP A 114 -14.91 -13.25 4.50
C ASP A 114 -14.49 -14.68 4.87
N VAL A 115 -13.71 -15.33 4.00
CA VAL A 115 -13.17 -16.68 4.22
C VAL A 115 -11.93 -16.66 5.12
N SER A 116 -11.70 -15.57 5.85
CA SER A 116 -10.57 -15.41 6.75
C SER A 116 -10.98 -14.59 7.96
N TYR A 117 -11.83 -15.19 8.80
CA TYR A 117 -12.02 -14.75 10.19
C TYR A 117 -10.64 -14.49 10.81
N PHE A 118 -10.41 -13.26 11.24
CA PHE A 118 -9.14 -12.64 11.67
C PHE A 118 -8.21 -13.56 12.46
N ARG A 119 -7.37 -14.33 11.77
CA ARG A 119 -6.25 -15.10 12.33
C ARG A 119 -4.93 -14.30 12.26
N VAL A 120 -5.03 -12.96 12.25
CA VAL A 120 -3.95 -12.02 11.87
C VAL A 120 -3.53 -11.13 13.06
N THR A 121 -4.04 -11.37 14.26
CA THR A 121 -3.76 -10.57 15.46
C THR A 121 -2.79 -11.27 16.42
N ASP A 122 -1.88 -12.07 15.89
CA ASP A 122 -0.79 -12.65 16.69
C ASP A 122 0.43 -11.72 16.63
N PRO A 123 1.07 -11.39 17.76
CA PRO A 123 2.33 -10.68 17.79
C PRO A 123 3.46 -11.37 17.03
N GLY A 124 4.22 -10.58 16.27
CA GLY A 124 5.44 -11.05 15.62
C GLY A 124 6.53 -11.35 16.65
N GLN A 125 7.43 -12.28 16.31
CA GLN A 125 8.59 -12.64 17.16
C GLN A 125 9.46 -11.43 17.51
N SER A 126 9.60 -10.47 16.59
CA SER A 126 10.33 -9.22 16.83
C SER A 126 9.66 -8.32 17.87
N THR A 127 8.33 -8.25 17.88
CA THR A 127 7.56 -7.45 18.85
C THR A 127 7.63 -8.09 20.23
N LEU A 128 7.48 -9.42 20.30
CA LEU A 128 7.65 -10.18 21.55
C LEU A 128 9.06 -10.01 22.13
N ALA A 129 10.10 -10.09 21.30
CA ALA A 129 11.48 -9.86 21.74
C ALA A 129 11.71 -8.42 22.23
N LEU A 130 11.06 -7.43 21.61
CA LEU A 130 11.15 -6.03 22.05
C LEU A 130 10.49 -5.83 23.42
N VAL A 131 9.32 -6.43 23.62
CA VAL A 131 8.56 -6.37 24.88
C VAL A 131 9.25 -7.16 26.01
N GLY A 132 9.83 -8.32 25.71
CA GLY A 132 10.56 -9.13 26.68
C GLY A 132 11.86 -8.48 27.19
N ASN A 133 12.42 -7.54 26.43
CA ASN A 133 13.64 -6.79 26.78
C ASN A 133 13.36 -5.38 27.31
N LEU A 134 12.12 -5.06 27.68
CA LEU A 134 11.79 -3.76 28.27
C LEU A 134 12.58 -3.56 29.58
N SER A 135 13.28 -2.44 29.71
CA SER A 135 13.96 -2.05 30.95
C SER A 135 12.96 -1.49 31.97
N GLU A 136 12.04 -0.65 31.49
CA GLU A 136 11.06 0.12 32.26
C GLU A 136 9.61 -0.29 31.92
N PRO A 137 8.64 -0.02 32.82
CA PRO A 137 7.24 -0.31 32.55
C PRO A 137 6.67 0.58 31.44
N VAL A 138 5.83 -0.03 30.59
CA VAL A 138 5.12 0.63 29.48
C VAL A 138 3.62 0.41 29.63
N GLU A 139 2.85 1.49 29.55
CA GLU A 139 1.40 1.47 29.57
C GLU A 139 0.83 1.54 28.15
N ILE A 140 -0.13 0.67 27.85
CA ILE A 140 -0.90 0.69 26.60
C ILE A 140 -2.32 1.10 26.95
N LEU A 141 -2.74 2.26 26.46
CA LEU A 141 -4.06 2.85 26.70
C LEU A 141 -4.85 2.80 25.39
N LEU A 142 -5.92 1.99 25.37
CA LEU A 142 -6.83 1.85 24.24
C LEU A 142 -8.05 2.73 24.46
N PHE A 143 -8.27 3.72 23.59
CA PHE A 143 -9.43 4.61 23.65
C PHE A 143 -10.56 4.11 22.75
N TYR A 144 -11.44 3.28 23.29
CA TYR A 144 -12.56 2.67 22.58
C TYR A 144 -13.80 2.53 23.48
N PRO A 145 -15.01 2.63 22.91
CA PRO A 145 -16.22 2.40 23.69
C PRO A 145 -16.32 0.93 24.14
N PRO A 146 -17.04 0.64 25.24
CA PRO A 146 -17.14 -0.71 25.79
C PRO A 146 -17.61 -1.78 24.78
N ASN A 147 -18.45 -1.39 23.81
CA ASN A 147 -19.05 -2.31 22.83
C ASN A 147 -18.44 -2.18 21.42
N SER A 148 -17.14 -1.89 21.31
CA SER A 148 -16.46 -1.81 20.01
C SER A 148 -15.96 -3.18 19.53
N ASP A 149 -16.41 -3.61 18.35
CA ASP A 149 -15.92 -4.82 17.68
C ASP A 149 -14.42 -4.73 17.37
N THR A 150 -13.92 -3.55 16.95
CA THR A 150 -12.49 -3.33 16.68
C THR A 150 -11.65 -3.57 17.93
N LYS A 151 -12.09 -3.08 19.09
CA LYS A 151 -11.42 -3.31 20.37
C LYS A 151 -11.35 -4.80 20.70
N GLU A 152 -12.42 -5.55 20.49
CA GLU A 152 -12.45 -7.00 20.73
C GLU A 152 -11.43 -7.78 19.88
N GLN A 153 -11.11 -7.29 18.68
CA GLN A 153 -10.04 -7.86 17.85
C GLN A 153 -8.62 -7.51 18.35
N MET A 154 -8.46 -6.35 18.99
CA MET A 154 -7.14 -5.83 19.42
C MET A 154 -6.74 -6.28 20.82
N VAL A 155 -7.69 -6.48 21.72
CA VAL A 155 -7.40 -6.85 23.13
C VAL A 155 -6.57 -8.14 23.23
N PRO A 156 -6.91 -9.25 22.54
CA PRO A 156 -6.11 -10.48 22.61
C PRO A 156 -4.65 -10.27 22.22
N TYR A 157 -4.40 -9.47 21.17
CA TYR A 157 -3.05 -9.12 20.72
C TYR A 157 -2.24 -8.42 21.83
N PHE A 158 -2.82 -7.42 22.50
CA PHE A 158 -2.12 -6.69 23.55
C PHE A 158 -1.98 -7.48 24.85
N GLU A 159 -2.95 -8.35 25.17
CA GLU A 159 -2.85 -9.27 26.30
C GLU A 159 -1.72 -10.27 26.11
N GLU A 160 -1.51 -10.79 24.90
CA GLU A 160 -0.38 -11.67 24.60
C GLU A 160 0.96 -10.93 24.76
N LEU A 161 1.05 -9.68 24.29
CA LEU A 161 2.23 -8.84 24.54
C LEU A 161 2.44 -8.60 26.05
N ALA A 162 1.37 -8.35 26.80
CA ALA A 162 1.45 -8.14 28.24
C ALA A 162 1.98 -9.38 28.96
N ALA A 163 1.48 -10.57 28.58
CA ALA A 163 1.94 -11.84 29.12
C ALA A 163 3.44 -12.08 28.81
N ALA A 164 3.90 -11.75 27.61
CA ALA A 164 5.30 -11.90 27.21
C ALA A 164 6.26 -10.91 27.90
N SER A 165 5.75 -9.79 28.42
CA SER A 165 6.56 -8.73 29.04
C SER A 165 7.11 -9.05 30.43
N GLY A 166 6.64 -10.12 31.07
CA GLY A 166 6.95 -10.42 32.47
C GLY A 166 6.40 -9.38 33.45
N GLY A 167 5.29 -8.72 33.11
CA GLY A 167 4.60 -7.73 33.96
C GLY A 167 5.06 -6.28 33.78
N LYS A 168 5.95 -6.01 32.82
CA LYS A 168 6.39 -4.64 32.48
C LYS A 168 5.44 -3.92 31.53
N LEU A 169 4.50 -4.62 30.91
CA LEU A 169 3.54 -4.05 29.99
C LEU A 169 2.14 -4.15 30.59
N VAL A 170 1.48 -2.99 30.76
CA VAL A 170 0.14 -2.89 31.35
C VAL A 170 -0.82 -2.37 30.31
N VAL A 171 -1.90 -3.13 30.05
CA VAL A 171 -2.93 -2.77 29.07
C VAL A 171 -4.15 -2.24 29.81
N GLN A 172 -4.65 -1.08 29.39
CA GLN A 172 -5.87 -0.47 29.93
C GLN A 172 -6.76 -0.01 28.78
N VAL A 173 -8.06 -0.21 28.96
CA VAL A 173 -9.08 0.26 28.01
C VAL A 173 -9.87 1.37 28.68
N HIS A 174 -9.99 2.50 27.98
CA HIS A 174 -10.71 3.68 28.43
C HIS A 174 -11.70 4.11 27.35
N ASP A 175 -12.85 4.63 27.74
CA ASP A 175 -13.74 5.32 26.81
C ASP A 175 -13.44 6.82 26.86
N GLN A 176 -13.06 7.43 25.73
CA GLN A 176 -12.55 8.81 25.69
C GLN A 176 -13.47 9.83 26.40
N PRO A 177 -14.82 9.80 26.22
CA PRO A 177 -15.73 10.72 26.89
C PRO A 177 -15.78 10.54 28.42
N THR A 178 -15.40 9.36 28.93
CA THR A 178 -15.43 9.07 30.37
C THR A 178 -14.18 9.56 31.11
N VAL A 179 -13.06 9.77 30.39
CA VAL A 179 -11.78 10.20 30.98
C VAL A 179 -11.20 11.45 30.28
N PRO A 180 -11.91 12.61 30.33
CA PRO A 180 -11.53 13.80 29.58
C PRO A 180 -10.19 14.41 29.99
N ALA A 181 -9.78 14.26 31.26
CA ALA A 181 -8.50 14.76 31.75
C ALA A 181 -7.31 14.03 31.11
N LEU A 182 -7.34 12.69 31.11
CA LEU A 182 -6.32 11.84 30.51
C LEU A 182 -6.29 12.00 28.98
N ALA A 183 -7.47 12.06 28.35
CA ALA A 183 -7.57 12.29 26.91
C ALA A 183 -6.94 13.63 26.49
N LYS A 184 -7.16 14.69 27.28
CA LYS A 184 -6.55 16.00 27.03
C LYS A 184 -5.03 15.98 27.21
N GLU A 185 -4.52 15.35 28.27
CA GLU A 185 -3.09 15.16 28.52
C GLU A 185 -2.42 14.46 27.33
N LEU A 186 -2.99 13.35 26.87
CA LEU A 186 -2.45 12.56 25.76
C LEU A 186 -2.81 13.12 24.37
N THR A 187 -3.53 14.25 24.33
CA THR A 187 -4.01 14.91 23.10
C THR A 187 -4.80 13.93 22.21
N VAL A 188 -5.66 13.11 22.82
CA VAL A 188 -6.60 12.19 22.16
C VAL A 188 -7.94 12.91 22.04
N ARG A 189 -8.39 13.12 20.80
CA ARG A 189 -9.59 13.92 20.51
C ARG A 189 -10.87 13.08 20.53
N ASP A 190 -10.79 11.87 20.01
CA ASP A 190 -11.92 10.96 19.78
C ASP A 190 -11.51 9.53 20.13
N ASN A 191 -12.46 8.59 20.13
CA ASN A 191 -12.16 7.15 20.19
C ASN A 191 -11.45 6.68 18.90
N GLY A 192 -10.88 5.47 18.94
CA GLY A 192 -10.08 4.91 17.85
C GLY A 192 -8.59 5.19 17.94
N TYR A 193 -8.07 5.45 19.15
CA TYR A 193 -6.64 5.69 19.37
C TYR A 193 -6.04 4.63 20.30
N VAL A 194 -4.82 4.21 19.96
CA VAL A 194 -3.95 3.45 20.86
C VAL A 194 -2.79 4.35 21.26
N VAL A 195 -2.57 4.46 22.56
CA VAL A 195 -1.48 5.24 23.14
C VAL A 195 -0.53 4.31 23.89
N LEU A 196 0.75 4.46 23.63
CA LEU A 196 1.86 3.80 24.30
C LEU A 196 2.59 4.85 25.14
N ARG A 197 2.70 4.64 26.45
CA ARG A 197 3.30 5.58 27.39
C ARG A 197 4.44 4.92 28.16
N ARG A 198 5.58 5.61 28.28
CA ARG A 198 6.72 5.25 29.13
C ARG A 198 7.21 6.50 29.85
N GLY A 199 6.90 6.61 31.15
CA GLY A 199 7.17 7.83 31.92
C GLY A 199 6.48 9.04 31.27
N ASP A 200 7.28 10.01 30.82
CA ASP A 200 6.83 11.22 30.10
C ASP A 200 6.77 11.04 28.58
N ALA A 201 7.45 10.03 28.05
CA ALA A 201 7.44 9.76 26.61
C ALA A 201 6.12 9.09 26.21
N THR A 202 5.52 9.59 25.13
CA THR A 202 4.25 9.08 24.62
C THR A 202 4.32 8.89 23.11
N GLN A 203 3.79 7.77 22.62
CA GLN A 203 3.57 7.50 21.20
C GLN A 203 2.10 7.12 21.00
N LYS A 204 1.49 7.53 19.89
CA LYS A 204 0.10 7.19 19.59
C LYS A 204 -0.12 6.96 18.11
N PHE A 205 -1.10 6.13 17.80
CA PHE A 205 -1.58 5.88 16.45
C PHE A 205 -3.08 5.65 16.44
N LYS A 206 -3.71 5.81 15.27
CA LYS A 206 -5.15 5.71 15.09
C LYS A 206 -5.50 4.35 14.47
N VAL A 207 -6.50 3.68 15.03
CA VAL A 207 -7.17 2.51 14.44
C VAL A 207 -8.67 2.76 14.62
N ASP A 208 -9.40 2.91 13.51
CA ASP A 208 -10.79 3.37 13.51
C ASP A 208 -11.70 2.52 14.41
N GLU A 209 -12.74 3.11 14.99
CA GLU A 209 -13.70 2.37 15.81
C GLU A 209 -14.60 1.46 14.96
N ASP A 210 -14.85 1.85 13.70
CA ASP A 210 -15.60 1.06 12.73
C ASP A 210 -14.72 -0.08 12.19
N LEU A 211 -15.12 -1.31 12.45
CA LEU A 211 -14.39 -2.51 12.07
C LEU A 211 -14.09 -2.55 10.57
N LYS A 212 -15.01 -2.12 9.70
CA LYS A 212 -14.80 -2.13 8.23
C LYS A 212 -13.66 -1.21 7.83
N LYS A 213 -13.56 -0.03 8.46
CA LYS A 213 -12.47 0.92 8.22
C LYS A 213 -11.18 0.47 8.87
N ALA A 214 -11.28 -0.14 10.05
CA ALA A 214 -10.14 -0.64 10.83
C ALA A 214 -9.47 -1.86 10.19
N ARG A 215 -10.14 -2.65 9.34
CA ARG A 215 -9.60 -3.89 8.74
C ARG A 215 -8.18 -3.75 8.21
N ARG A 216 -7.90 -2.67 7.46
CA ARG A 216 -6.58 -2.43 6.86
C ARG A 216 -5.50 -2.19 7.92
N ASP A 217 -5.86 -1.48 8.97
CA ASP A 217 -4.95 -1.09 10.04
C ASP A 217 -4.73 -2.29 10.99
N LEU A 218 -5.77 -3.06 11.28
CA LEU A 218 -5.71 -4.34 12.01
C LEU A 218 -4.78 -5.35 11.31
N LYS A 219 -4.82 -5.45 9.98
CA LYS A 219 -3.91 -6.32 9.21
C LYS A 219 -2.43 -5.92 9.36
N LYS A 220 -2.15 -4.66 9.71
CA LYS A 220 -0.80 -4.11 9.91
C LYS A 220 -0.54 -3.76 11.38
N LEU A 221 -1.36 -4.28 12.30
CA LEU A 221 -1.34 -3.89 13.71
C LEU A 221 0.04 -4.15 14.30
N ASP A 222 0.58 -5.35 14.10
CA ASP A 222 1.87 -5.74 14.71
C ASP A 222 3.02 -4.83 14.28
N GLY A 223 3.20 -4.61 12.97
CA GLY A 223 4.25 -3.71 12.48
C GLY A 223 4.06 -2.26 12.94
N THR A 224 2.81 -1.82 13.13
CA THR A 224 2.51 -0.48 13.65
C THR A 224 2.88 -0.37 15.13
N VAL A 225 2.46 -1.34 15.94
CA VAL A 225 2.78 -1.41 17.38
C VAL A 225 4.29 -1.52 17.58
N GLN A 226 4.96 -2.42 16.87
CA GLN A 226 6.41 -2.58 16.91
C GLN A 226 7.14 -1.26 16.63
N LYS A 227 6.74 -0.55 15.56
CA LYS A 227 7.36 0.73 15.19
C LYS A 227 7.21 1.79 16.28
N HIS A 228 6.01 1.94 16.84
CA HIS A 228 5.77 2.93 17.88
C HIS A 228 6.41 2.55 19.21
N LEU A 229 6.40 1.26 19.56
CA LEU A 229 7.09 0.75 20.75
C LEU A 229 8.60 0.94 20.63
N LEU A 230 9.20 0.69 19.47
CA LEU A 230 10.63 0.90 19.25
C LEU A 230 11.02 2.37 19.43
N LYS A 231 10.21 3.30 18.89
CA LYS A 231 10.38 4.74 19.07
C LYS A 231 10.23 5.19 20.51
N LEU A 232 9.38 4.51 21.27
CA LEU A 232 9.15 4.81 22.67
C LEU A 232 10.29 4.31 23.55
N VAL A 233 10.84 3.12 23.26
CA VAL A 233 11.80 2.42 24.12
C VAL A 233 13.25 2.77 23.80
N LYS A 234 13.59 2.93 22.52
CA LYS A 234 14.96 3.30 22.12
C LYS A 234 15.09 4.81 22.00
N ASP A 235 16.17 5.36 22.53
CA ASP A 235 16.53 6.75 22.25
C ASP A 235 16.83 6.94 20.77
N LYS A 236 16.42 8.08 20.23
CA LYS A 236 16.65 8.42 18.83
C LYS A 236 18.15 8.65 18.63
N ARG A 237 18.76 7.87 17.74
CA ARG A 237 20.19 7.95 17.39
C ARG A 237 20.37 8.65 16.05
N ILE A 238 21.52 9.25 15.79
CA ILE A 238 21.74 10.01 14.56
C ILE A 238 22.80 9.32 13.71
N ALA A 239 22.44 8.98 12.47
CA ALA A 239 23.37 8.57 11.44
C ALA A 239 23.70 9.79 10.58
N TYR A 240 24.98 10.09 10.42
CA TYR A 240 25.46 11.18 9.57
C TYR A 240 25.89 10.62 8.22
N VAL A 241 25.50 11.26 7.13
CA VAL A 241 25.86 10.86 5.76
C VAL A 241 26.80 11.90 5.20
N LEU A 242 28.02 11.49 4.83
CA LEU A 242 28.97 12.40 4.19
C LEU A 242 28.36 12.90 2.87
N THR A 243 28.45 14.21 2.65
CA THR A 243 27.97 14.87 1.43
C THR A 243 29.01 15.84 0.89
N GLY A 244 28.92 16.16 -0.40
CA GLY A 244 29.82 17.12 -1.05
C GLY A 244 30.83 16.50 -2.01
N HIS A 245 30.92 15.17 -2.09
CA HIS A 245 31.90 14.48 -2.96
C HIS A 245 31.29 13.78 -4.17
N GLY A 246 30.24 14.34 -4.77
CA GLY A 246 29.46 13.68 -5.83
C GLY A 246 28.70 12.43 -5.33
N GLU A 247 28.62 12.27 -4.01
CA GLU A 247 27.90 11.20 -3.34
C GLU A 247 26.40 11.33 -3.59
N ALA A 248 25.69 10.21 -3.59
CA ALA A 248 24.24 10.17 -3.78
C ALA A 248 23.50 10.90 -2.64
N GLY A 249 23.36 12.21 -2.78
CA GLY A 249 22.50 13.00 -1.92
C GLY A 249 21.03 12.58 -2.07
N PRO A 250 20.15 12.93 -1.13
CA PRO A 250 18.72 12.58 -1.20
C PRO A 250 17.97 13.14 -2.42
N ARG A 251 18.62 13.93 -3.29
CA ARG A 251 17.99 14.77 -4.31
C ARG A 251 18.40 14.50 -5.77
N ASP A 252 19.36 13.62 -6.06
CA ASP A 252 19.82 13.43 -7.45
C ASP A 252 19.42 12.08 -8.06
N ALA A 253 18.92 12.15 -9.29
CA ALA A 253 18.30 11.06 -10.03
C ALA A 253 19.24 10.48 -11.09
N ASN A 254 20.06 9.47 -10.71
CA ASN A 254 20.40 8.26 -11.49
C ASN A 254 21.39 7.34 -10.74
N PRO A 255 21.63 6.10 -11.20
CA PRO A 255 20.95 4.84 -10.89
C PRO A 255 21.40 4.19 -9.55
N PHE A 256 21.70 4.98 -8.52
CA PHE A 256 21.56 4.57 -7.12
C PHE A 256 20.21 5.08 -6.60
N PHE A 257 19.14 4.34 -6.91
CA PHE A 257 17.86 4.34 -6.19
C PHE A 257 17.99 4.06 -4.66
N LYS A 258 19.19 4.15 -4.05
CA LYS A 258 19.73 3.09 -3.17
C LYS A 258 20.13 3.47 -1.74
N LEU A 259 20.12 4.75 -1.35
CA LEU A 259 20.08 5.10 0.08
C LEU A 259 18.65 5.35 0.57
N GLY A 260 17.65 5.42 -0.32
CA GLY A 260 16.25 5.56 0.08
C GLY A 260 15.79 4.40 0.96
N GLU A 261 16.04 3.16 0.52
CA GLU A 261 15.71 1.97 1.30
C GLU A 261 16.55 1.88 2.59
N LEU A 262 17.85 2.20 2.54
CA LEU A 262 18.69 2.25 3.74
C LEU A 262 18.17 3.31 4.73
N LYS A 263 17.84 4.51 4.27
CA LYS A 263 17.26 5.58 5.07
C LYS A 263 15.95 5.15 5.68
N GLN A 264 15.07 4.51 4.92
CA GLN A 264 13.81 3.98 5.45
C GLN A 264 14.05 2.88 6.49
N ALA A 265 15.03 1.99 6.27
CA ALA A 265 15.41 0.97 7.23
C ALA A 265 15.97 1.59 8.52
N LEU A 266 16.83 2.61 8.42
CA LEU A 266 17.37 3.35 9.56
C LEU A 266 16.26 4.07 10.34
N ILE A 267 15.36 4.78 9.65
CA ILE A 267 14.19 5.42 10.26
C ILE A 267 13.29 4.39 10.94
N ALA A 268 13.10 3.22 10.32
CA ALA A 268 12.34 2.12 10.92
C ALA A 268 13.01 1.57 12.20
N GLN A 269 14.34 1.71 12.33
CA GLN A 269 15.11 1.36 13.52
C GLN A 269 15.25 2.53 14.52
N ASN A 270 14.48 3.61 14.35
CA ASN A 270 14.50 4.83 15.17
C ASN A 270 15.80 5.66 15.07
N TYR A 271 16.47 5.64 13.92
CA TYR A 271 17.55 6.56 13.61
C TYR A 271 17.02 7.82 12.90
N ASP A 272 17.61 8.97 13.22
CA ASP A 272 17.61 10.13 12.34
C ASP A 272 18.74 10.01 11.32
N VAL A 273 18.53 10.55 10.13
CA VAL A 273 19.57 10.58 9.08
C VAL A 273 19.80 12.03 8.71
N LYS A 274 20.99 12.55 9.03
CA LYS A 274 21.41 13.92 8.75
C LYS A 274 22.55 13.93 7.73
N ASP A 275 22.64 15.02 7.00
CA ASP A 275 23.77 15.27 6.11
C ASP A 275 24.98 15.77 6.93
N TYR A 276 26.18 15.46 6.45
CA TYR A 276 27.47 15.82 7.03
C TYR A 276 28.37 16.32 5.90
N GLY A 277 28.12 17.53 5.41
CA GLY A 277 28.96 18.20 4.43
C GLY A 277 29.81 19.29 5.06
N LEU A 278 30.49 20.05 4.21
CA LEU A 278 31.33 21.18 4.63
C LEU A 278 30.55 22.22 5.45
N ASP A 279 29.30 22.50 5.05
CA ASP A 279 28.43 23.47 5.73
C ASP A 279 28.02 22.98 7.14
N GLU A 280 27.98 21.66 7.36
CA GLU A 280 27.72 21.03 8.65
C GLU A 280 28.99 20.74 9.47
N GLY A 281 30.16 21.20 9.00
CA GLY A 281 31.43 21.07 9.70
C GLY A 281 32.17 19.76 9.44
N SER A 282 32.01 19.15 8.26
CA SER A 282 32.67 17.87 7.93
C SER A 282 34.19 17.88 8.11
N ALA A 283 34.80 19.04 7.88
CA ALA A 283 36.23 19.30 7.99
C ALA A 283 36.71 19.66 9.41
N GLU A 284 35.81 19.79 10.39
CA GLU A 284 36.16 20.15 11.78
C GLU A 284 36.16 18.93 12.68
N ALA A 285 34.98 18.33 12.90
CA ALA A 285 34.81 17.16 13.75
C ALA A 285 33.45 16.52 13.51
N VAL A 286 33.40 15.18 13.56
CA VAL A 286 32.13 14.45 13.61
C VAL A 286 31.40 14.79 14.93
N PRO A 287 30.12 15.18 14.91
CA PRO A 287 29.35 15.47 16.11
C PRO A 287 29.34 14.33 17.14
N ASP A 288 29.35 14.67 18.43
CA ASP A 288 29.37 13.68 19.52
C ASP A 288 28.08 12.84 19.63
N ASP A 289 26.98 13.34 19.06
CA ASP A 289 25.69 12.63 18.98
C ASP A 289 25.60 11.65 17.79
N ALA A 290 26.65 11.56 16.96
CA ALA A 290 26.74 10.64 15.85
C ALA A 290 26.88 9.18 16.34
N ALA A 291 25.88 8.37 16.03
CA ALA A 291 25.94 6.92 16.27
C ALA A 291 26.86 6.20 15.28
N PHE A 292 26.92 6.67 14.04
CA PHE A 292 27.89 6.28 13.02
C PHE A 292 27.85 7.27 11.85
N VAL A 293 28.89 7.25 11.01
CA VAL A 293 28.96 8.03 9.77
C VAL A 293 28.94 7.11 8.55
N ILE A 294 28.19 7.48 7.51
CA ILE A 294 28.09 6.77 6.25
C ILE A 294 28.93 7.50 5.21
N VAL A 295 29.90 6.80 4.62
CA VAL A 295 30.71 7.28 3.49
C VAL A 295 30.35 6.42 2.28
N ALA A 296 29.66 7.00 1.29
CA ALA A 296 28.98 6.25 0.24
C ALA A 296 29.60 6.49 -1.14
N ALA A 297 30.67 5.76 -1.45
CA ALA A 297 31.33 5.73 -2.76
C ALA A 297 31.50 7.13 -3.39
N PRO A 298 32.31 8.02 -2.76
CA PRO A 298 32.51 9.36 -3.24
C PRO A 298 33.12 9.35 -4.65
N GLU A 299 32.62 10.23 -5.51
CA GLU A 299 33.10 10.39 -6.88
C GLU A 299 34.36 11.27 -6.96
N THR A 300 34.54 12.15 -5.98
CA THR A 300 35.74 13.00 -5.79
C THR A 300 36.49 12.63 -4.52
N SER A 301 37.78 12.98 -4.45
CA SER A 301 38.58 12.72 -3.25
C SER A 301 38.05 13.49 -2.04
N LEU A 302 38.12 12.87 -0.86
CA LEU A 302 37.82 13.52 0.41
C LEU A 302 38.86 14.61 0.71
N PHE A 303 38.47 15.66 1.42
CA PHE A 303 39.44 16.65 1.88
C PHE A 303 40.32 16.06 2.99
N PRO A 304 41.62 16.40 3.04
CA PRO A 304 42.51 15.92 4.09
C PRO A 304 42.02 16.20 5.51
N GLU A 305 41.32 17.32 5.70
CA GLU A 305 40.71 17.73 6.96
C GLU A 305 39.55 16.80 7.36
N GLU A 306 38.71 16.39 6.42
CA GLU A 306 37.61 15.45 6.66
C GLU A 306 38.14 14.06 7.00
N VAL A 307 39.18 13.60 6.30
CA VAL A 307 39.85 12.33 6.61
C VAL A 307 40.33 12.35 8.06
N LYS A 308 41.02 13.40 8.49
CA LYS A 308 41.46 13.55 9.89
C LYS A 308 40.29 13.57 10.88
N ALA A 309 39.19 14.24 10.54
CA ALA A 309 37.99 14.27 11.40
C ALA A 309 37.37 12.87 11.56
N LEU A 310 37.35 12.07 10.49
CA LEU A 310 36.87 10.69 10.49
C LEU A 310 37.83 9.75 11.22
N GLU A 311 39.14 9.88 11.02
CA GLU A 311 40.17 9.13 11.77
C GLU A 311 40.03 9.37 13.28
N ALA A 312 39.96 10.64 13.69
CA ALA A 312 39.76 11.00 15.08
C ALA A 312 38.42 10.50 15.65
N TYR A 313 37.40 10.29 14.81
CA TYR A 313 36.12 9.68 15.21
C TYR A 313 36.25 8.18 15.44
N VAL A 314 37.00 7.48 14.59
CA VAL A 314 37.29 6.06 14.77
C VAL A 314 38.18 5.83 16.01
N ASP A 315 39.21 6.66 16.20
CA ASP A 315 40.13 6.56 17.35
C ASP A 315 39.40 6.67 18.71
N ARG A 316 38.32 7.45 18.79
CA ARG A 316 37.48 7.58 20.00
C ARG A 316 36.39 6.51 20.12
N GLY A 317 36.41 5.49 19.26
CA GLY A 317 35.46 4.37 19.27
C GLY A 317 34.20 4.59 18.42
N GLY A 318 34.17 5.62 17.59
CA GLY A 318 33.12 5.87 16.60
C GLY A 318 33.10 4.79 15.51
N SER A 319 31.97 4.66 14.82
CA SER A 319 31.76 3.64 13.79
C SER A 319 31.54 4.26 12.42
N LEU A 320 32.18 3.70 11.39
CA LEU A 320 31.99 4.10 10.00
C LEU A 320 31.29 2.99 9.21
N LEU A 321 30.37 3.38 8.33
CA LEU A 321 29.79 2.51 7.31
C LEU A 321 30.29 2.98 5.94
N VAL A 322 31.18 2.21 5.35
CA VAL A 322 31.87 2.59 4.10
C VAL A 322 31.38 1.72 2.95
N TYR A 323 30.92 2.37 1.88
CA TYR A 323 30.65 1.75 0.59
C TYR A 323 31.73 2.19 -0.41
N ALA A 324 32.35 1.24 -1.09
CA ALA A 324 33.36 1.50 -2.10
C ALA A 324 33.04 0.77 -3.41
N ASP A 325 33.26 1.46 -4.52
CA ASP A 325 33.11 0.88 -5.86
C ASP A 325 34.46 0.37 -6.37
N PRO A 326 34.50 -0.86 -6.94
CA PRO A 326 35.74 -1.44 -7.43
C PRO A 326 36.32 -0.61 -8.57
N GLY A 327 37.63 -0.33 -8.48
CA GLY A 327 38.37 0.44 -9.50
C GLY A 327 38.08 1.95 -9.53
N ARG A 328 37.32 2.48 -8.56
CA ARG A 328 37.02 3.92 -8.43
C ARG A 328 37.22 4.42 -7.00
N ASP A 329 38.28 3.98 -6.33
CA ASP A 329 38.55 4.45 -4.99
C ASP A 329 38.99 5.92 -4.97
N ARG A 330 38.25 6.75 -4.25
CA ARG A 330 38.53 8.16 -4.00
C ARG A 330 38.77 8.46 -2.52
N MET A 331 38.79 7.44 -1.68
CA MET A 331 38.96 7.52 -0.22
C MET A 331 40.19 6.74 0.24
N THR A 332 41.22 6.65 -0.60
CA THR A 332 42.41 5.82 -0.39
C THR A 332 43.12 6.13 0.93
N ASP A 333 43.17 7.39 1.34
CA ASP A 333 43.79 7.80 2.62
C ASP A 333 43.01 7.21 3.81
N LEU A 334 41.67 7.35 3.80
CA LEU A 334 40.79 6.81 4.84
C LEU A 334 40.85 5.27 4.87
N LEU A 335 40.81 4.61 3.71
CA LEU A 335 40.89 3.15 3.61
C LEU A 335 42.26 2.62 4.06
N GLY A 336 43.32 3.33 3.72
CA GLY A 336 44.68 3.04 4.16
C GLY A 336 44.80 3.09 5.69
N TYR A 337 44.23 4.12 6.32
CA TYR A 337 44.14 4.22 7.78
C TYR A 337 43.34 3.05 8.40
N LEU A 338 42.21 2.67 7.78
CA LEU A 338 41.40 1.54 8.23
C LEU A 338 42.06 0.17 7.98
N GLY A 339 43.19 0.11 7.25
CA GLY A 339 43.85 -1.13 6.87
C GLY A 339 43.06 -1.95 5.85
N VAL A 340 42.17 -1.31 5.08
CA VAL A 340 41.31 -1.96 4.09
C VAL A 340 41.75 -1.59 2.68
N THR A 341 41.72 -2.55 1.76
CA THR A 341 42.01 -2.33 0.34
C THR A 341 40.84 -2.78 -0.51
N VAL A 342 40.41 -1.95 -1.45
CA VAL A 342 39.30 -2.26 -2.35
C VAL A 342 39.84 -2.91 -3.63
N GLY A 343 39.23 -4.01 -4.05
CA GLY A 343 39.61 -4.69 -5.29
C GLY A 343 39.29 -3.87 -6.53
N GLU A 344 40.11 -3.98 -7.57
CA GLU A 344 39.93 -3.21 -8.81
C GLU A 344 38.80 -3.74 -9.72
N HIS A 345 38.37 -4.98 -9.50
CA HIS A 345 37.49 -5.68 -10.44
C HIS A 345 36.10 -5.93 -9.84
N PRO A 346 35.03 -5.72 -10.64
CA PRO A 346 33.69 -6.11 -10.23
C PRO A 346 33.59 -7.63 -10.12
N LEU A 347 32.85 -8.10 -9.11
CA LEU A 347 32.57 -9.52 -8.94
C LEU A 347 31.49 -9.96 -9.94
N ALA A 348 31.76 -11.03 -10.68
CA ALA A 348 30.82 -11.63 -11.63
C ALA A 348 30.43 -13.04 -11.21
N ASN A 349 29.17 -13.41 -11.43
CA ASN A 349 28.70 -14.78 -11.20
C ASN A 349 29.00 -15.66 -12.42
N ALA A 350 29.86 -16.65 -12.22
CA ALA A 350 30.30 -17.60 -13.25
C ALA A 350 29.15 -18.42 -13.88
N SER A 351 27.99 -18.56 -13.23
CA SER A 351 26.87 -19.36 -13.73
C SER A 351 25.89 -18.60 -14.64
N ARG A 352 26.13 -17.31 -14.88
CA ARG A 352 25.26 -16.45 -15.71
C ARG A 352 25.93 -15.97 -17.01
N TYR A 353 27.06 -16.56 -17.37
CA TYR A 353 27.80 -16.29 -18.61
C TYR A 353 28.08 -17.57 -19.38
#